data_AF-A0A0A0HTS0-F1
#
_entry.id   AF-A0A0A0HTS0-F1
#
_cell.length_a   1.000
_cell.length_b   1.000
_cell.length_c   1.000
_cell.angle_alpha   90.00
_cell.angle_beta   90.00
_cell.angle_gamma   90.00
#
_symmetry.space_group_name_H-M   'P 1'
#
loop_
_entity.id
_entity.type
_entity.pdbx_description
1 polymer ?
#
loop_
_entity_poly.entity_id
_entity_poly.type
_entity_poly.pdbx_seq_one_letter_code
_entity_poly.pdbx_strand_id
1 'polypeptide(L)'
;MVEALQDHVNFNMPTLEINVPDECHLNRTAERAVLTVSVSAESPKQEEAAQNATNTVNSLHQLFRELSPKTESRGATPEAAVTLFTIGSISSSSAIPLDDKGKPAGPRKFFQPMPISPRFSATSLCSA
;
A
#
# COMPACT_ATOMS: atom_id res chain seq x y z
N MET A 1 74.12 17.12 40.53
CA MET A 1 73.97 16.91 39.09
C MET A 1 73.09 15.68 38.93
N VAL A 2 71.83 15.93 38.59
CA VAL A 2 70.75 14.98 38.37
C VAL A 2 70.86 14.44 36.95
N GLU A 3 70.61 13.14 36.74
CA GLU A 3 69.70 12.65 35.70
C GLU A 3 69.56 11.13 35.83
N ALA A 4 68.38 10.71 36.30
CA ALA A 4 67.92 9.34 36.21
C ALA A 4 67.44 9.12 34.76
N LEU A 5 68.00 8.11 34.08
CA LEU A 5 67.52 7.65 32.79
C LEU A 5 66.16 6.97 32.98
N GLN A 6 65.09 7.74 32.84
CA GLN A 6 63.75 7.23 32.62
C GLN A 6 63.63 6.78 31.18
N ASP A 7 63.93 5.51 30.94
CA ASP A 7 63.50 4.82 29.74
C ASP A 7 61.96 4.75 29.76
N HIS A 8 61.34 5.76 29.14
CA HIS A 8 59.94 5.72 28.74
C HIS A 8 59.79 4.63 27.68
N VAL A 9 59.59 3.40 28.12
CA VAL A 9 59.06 2.33 27.27
C VAL A 9 57.64 2.76 26.91
N ASN A 10 57.49 3.33 25.71
CA ASN A 10 56.19 3.58 25.12
C ASN A 10 55.61 2.22 24.76
N PHE A 11 54.87 1.63 25.71
CA PHE A 11 54.09 0.41 25.51
C PHE A 11 52.95 0.74 24.55
N ASN A 12 53.27 0.80 23.26
CA ASN A 12 52.30 0.82 22.18
C ASN A 12 51.68 -0.59 22.06
N MET A 13 50.94 -0.98 23.09
CA MET A 13 50.18 -2.23 23.07
C MET A 13 49.06 -2.05 22.05
N PRO A 14 48.97 -2.92 21.03
CA PRO A 14 47.88 -2.86 20.08
C PRO A 14 46.56 -3.04 20.83
N THR A 15 45.64 -2.10 20.63
CA THR A 15 44.32 -2.13 21.26
C THR A 15 43.58 -3.39 20.81
N LEU A 16 43.20 -4.24 21.77
CA LEU A 16 42.39 -5.43 21.50
C LEU A 16 40.93 -5.00 21.30
N GLU A 17 40.48 -5.00 20.06
CA GLU A 17 39.09 -4.70 19.72
C GLU A 17 38.32 -6.01 19.56
N ILE A 18 37.42 -6.29 20.52
CA ILE A 18 36.59 -7.48 20.51
C ILE A 18 35.26 -7.10 19.86
N ASN A 19 35.05 -7.57 18.64
CA ASN A 19 33.80 -7.37 17.92
C ASN A 19 32.92 -8.60 18.12
N VAL A 20 31.81 -8.43 18.85
CA VAL A 20 30.81 -9.49 19.06
C VAL A 20 29.63 -9.16 18.15
N PRO A 21 29.42 -9.92 17.05
CA PRO A 21 28.23 -9.74 16.23
C PRO A 21 27.02 -10.19 17.05
N ASP A 22 25.98 -9.35 17.07
CA ASP A 22 24.73 -9.64 17.75
C ASP A 22 23.59 -9.61 16.73
N GLU A 23 22.68 -10.57 16.82
CA GLU A 23 21.50 -10.67 15.95
C GLU A 23 20.23 -10.48 16.79
N CYS A 24 19.42 -9.49 16.42
CA CYS A 24 18.13 -9.25 17.04
C CYS A 24 17.01 -9.70 16.10
N HIS A 25 16.26 -10.72 16.50
CA HIS A 25 15.07 -11.19 15.79
C HIS A 25 13.80 -10.61 16.43
N LEU A 26 13.05 -9.81 15.65
CA LEU A 26 11.76 -9.27 16.07
C LEU A 26 10.63 -9.94 15.30
N ASN A 27 9.87 -10.80 15.99
CA ASN A 27 8.62 -11.37 15.46
C ASN A 27 7.45 -10.51 15.93
N ARG A 28 6.77 -9.82 15.00
CA ARG A 28 5.55 -9.06 15.29
C ARG A 28 4.43 -9.47 14.35
N THR A 29 3.21 -9.52 14.87
CA THR A 29 2.00 -9.65 14.03
C THR A 29 1.85 -8.38 13.19
N ALA A 30 1.43 -8.53 11.93
CA ALA A 30 1.16 -7.38 11.07
C ALA A 30 -0.04 -6.58 11.64
N GLU A 31 0.21 -5.35 12.08
CA GLU A 31 -0.82 -4.49 12.67
C GLU A 31 -1.72 -3.82 11.63
N ARG A 32 -1.30 -3.82 10.36
CA ARG A 32 -1.97 -3.12 9.25
C ARG A 32 -1.90 -3.94 7.96
N ALA A 33 -2.96 -3.91 7.17
CA ALA A 33 -2.98 -4.43 5.81
C ALA A 33 -3.38 -3.34 4.81
N VAL A 34 -2.87 -3.45 3.58
CA VAL A 34 -3.24 -2.57 2.45
C VAL A 34 -3.80 -3.45 1.36
N LEU A 35 -4.99 -3.11 0.86
CA LEU A 35 -5.58 -3.73 -0.32
C LEU A 35 -5.56 -2.72 -1.47
N THR A 36 -5.41 -3.21 -2.70
CA THR A 36 -5.59 -2.39 -3.90
C THR A 36 -6.66 -3.05 -4.75
N VAL A 37 -7.76 -2.32 -4.97
CA VAL A 37 -8.91 -2.74 -5.76
C VAL A 37 -8.94 -1.89 -7.01
N SER A 38 -9.05 -2.50 -8.19
CA SER A 38 -9.25 -1.79 -9.45
C SER A 38 -10.65 -2.08 -9.97
N VAL A 39 -11.45 -1.03 -10.17
CA VAL A 39 -12.76 -1.14 -10.81
C VAL A 39 -12.58 -0.85 -12.28
N SER A 40 -13.14 -1.69 -13.14
CA SER A 40 -13.17 -1.43 -14.59
C SER A 40 -14.55 -1.71 -15.16
N ALA A 41 -15.01 -0.82 -16.02
CA ALA A 41 -16.22 -1.02 -16.82
C ALA A 41 -15.90 -0.99 -18.31
N GLU A 42 -16.63 -1.80 -19.07
CA GLU A 42 -16.50 -1.95 -20.51
C GLU A 42 -17.85 -1.66 -21.18
N SER A 43 -17.87 -0.74 -22.15
CA SER A 43 -19.06 -0.48 -22.98
C SER A 43 -18.66 -0.04 -24.40
N PRO A 44 -19.51 -0.27 -25.42
CA PRO A 44 -19.40 0.35 -26.73
C PRO A 44 -19.49 1.89 -26.71
N LYS A 45 -20.07 2.48 -25.67
CA LYS A 45 -20.20 3.93 -25.48
C LYS A 45 -19.29 4.39 -24.34
N GLN A 46 -18.47 5.41 -24.62
CA GLN A 46 -17.50 5.92 -23.65
C GLN A 46 -18.19 6.49 -22.40
N GLU A 47 -19.26 7.27 -22.59
CA GLU A 47 -20.02 7.89 -21.50
C GLU A 47 -20.64 6.84 -20.59
N GLU A 48 -21.13 5.73 -21.16
CA GLU A 48 -21.70 4.63 -20.41
C GLU A 48 -20.64 3.87 -19.60
N ALA A 49 -19.48 3.58 -20.21
CA ALA A 49 -18.36 2.97 -19.49
C ALA A 49 -17.89 3.84 -18.32
N ALA A 50 -17.77 5.15 -18.54
CA ALA A 50 -17.36 6.10 -17.52
C ALA A 50 -18.41 6.22 -16.39
N GLN A 51 -19.69 6.30 -16.74
CA GLN A 51 -20.78 6.37 -15.77
C GLN A 51 -20.86 5.09 -14.93
N ASN A 52 -20.71 3.91 -15.55
CA ASN A 52 -20.73 2.63 -14.85
C ASN A 52 -19.56 2.50 -13.89
N ALA A 53 -18.33 2.81 -14.34
CA ALA A 53 -17.15 2.82 -13.46
C ALA A 53 -17.34 3.79 -12.28
N THR A 54 -17.86 4.99 -12.55
CA THR A 54 -18.14 6.00 -11.52
C THR A 54 -19.17 5.53 -10.50
N ASN A 55 -20.28 4.93 -10.97
CA ASN A 55 -21.32 4.40 -10.10
C ASN A 55 -20.79 3.30 -9.17
N THR A 56 -20.04 2.34 -9.72
CA THR A 56 -19.44 1.25 -8.93
C THR A 56 -18.44 1.78 -7.90
N VAL A 57 -17.62 2.77 -8.26
CA VAL A 57 -16.67 3.39 -7.34
C VAL A 57 -17.41 4.15 -6.23
N ASN A 58 -18.49 4.85 -6.56
CA ASN A 58 -19.30 5.53 -5.55
C ASN A 58 -19.94 4.54 -4.57
N SER A 59 -20.41 3.38 -5.04
CA SER A 59 -20.90 2.31 -4.16
C SER A 59 -19.80 1.75 -3.26
N LEU A 60 -18.60 1.48 -3.80
CA LEU A 60 -17.45 1.03 -3.00
C LEU A 60 -17.02 2.10 -1.99
N HIS A 61 -17.04 3.36 -2.38
CA HIS A 61 -16.74 4.47 -1.49
C HIS A 61 -17.73 4.56 -0.33
N GLN A 62 -19.02 4.34 -0.58
CA GLN A 62 -20.02 4.29 0.48
C GLN A 62 -19.77 3.10 1.43
N LEU A 63 -19.50 1.91 0.88
CA LEU A 63 -19.18 0.72 1.68
C LEU A 63 -17.92 0.93 2.53
N PHE A 64 -16.86 1.52 2.00
CA PHE A 64 -15.66 1.85 2.79
C PHE A 64 -15.90 2.93 3.84
N ARG A 65 -16.86 3.83 3.66
CA ARG A 65 -17.27 4.76 4.71
C ARG A 65 -18.00 4.04 5.84
N GLU A 66 -18.89 3.11 5.52
CA GLU A 66 -19.60 2.30 6.51
C GLU A 66 -18.63 1.44 7.32
N LEU A 67 -17.60 0.87 6.67
CA LEU A 67 -16.53 0.11 7.31
C LEU A 67 -15.46 0.95 8.03
N SER A 68 -15.54 2.28 7.91
CA SER A 68 -14.61 3.25 8.53
C SER A 68 -15.39 4.21 9.46
N PRO A 69 -16.07 3.72 10.51
CA PRO A 69 -16.74 4.59 11.46
C PRO A 69 -15.75 5.60 12.06
N LYS A 70 -16.10 6.88 11.97
CA LYS A 70 -15.27 7.98 12.47
C LYS A 70 -15.79 8.45 13.82
N THR A 71 -14.87 8.73 14.72
CA THR A 71 -15.15 9.43 15.98
C THR A 71 -15.50 10.90 15.71
N GLU A 72 -16.07 11.60 16.69
CA GLU A 72 -16.39 13.04 16.61
C GLU A 72 -15.17 13.91 16.24
N SER A 73 -13.95 13.43 16.53
CA SER A 73 -12.68 14.05 16.15
C SER A 73 -12.23 13.75 14.70
N ARG A 74 -13.08 13.09 13.89
CA ARG A 74 -12.82 12.61 12.51
C ARG A 74 -11.73 11.53 12.37
N GLY A 75 -11.20 11.00 13.47
CA GLY A 75 -10.28 9.85 13.47
C GLY A 75 -11.04 8.52 13.37
N ALA A 76 -10.43 7.51 12.74
CA ALA A 76 -10.97 6.14 12.73
C ALA A 76 -11.07 5.61 14.17
N THR A 77 -12.19 4.94 14.51
CA THR A 77 -12.32 4.28 15.82
C THR A 77 -11.32 3.11 15.91
N PRO A 78 -10.87 2.73 17.12
CA PRO A 78 -9.99 1.56 17.31
C PRO A 78 -10.59 0.23 16.78
N GLU A 79 -11.92 0.18 16.70
CA GLU A 79 -12.72 -0.94 16.20
C GLU A 79 -13.02 -0.86 14.69
N ALA A 80 -12.64 0.23 14.02
CA ALA A 80 -12.89 0.39 12.59
C ALA A 80 -12.09 -0.63 11.77
N ALA A 81 -12.79 -1.37 10.89
CA ALA A 81 -12.15 -2.33 10.01
C ALA A 81 -11.23 -1.63 9.00
N VAL A 82 -11.70 -0.51 8.43
CA VAL A 82 -10.93 0.36 7.55
C VAL A 82 -10.54 1.62 8.31
N THR A 83 -9.25 1.93 8.34
CA THR A 83 -8.72 3.13 9.04
C THR A 83 -8.50 4.31 8.11
N LEU A 84 -8.22 4.03 6.83
CA LEU A 84 -8.01 5.02 5.78
C LEU A 84 -8.32 4.36 4.43
N PHE A 85 -8.84 5.10 3.46
CA PHE A 85 -8.85 4.67 2.07
C PHE A 85 -8.56 5.85 1.16
N THR A 86 -7.91 5.59 0.02
CA THR A 86 -7.66 6.58 -1.03
C THR A 86 -8.25 6.12 -2.34
N ILE A 87 -8.83 7.05 -3.10
CA ILE A 87 -9.40 6.80 -4.42
C ILE A 87 -8.54 7.54 -5.45
N GLY A 88 -8.06 6.83 -6.47
CA GLY A 88 -7.31 7.41 -7.57
C GLY A 88 -8.21 7.97 -8.67
N SER A 89 -7.63 8.66 -9.65
CA SER A 89 -8.37 9.21 -10.79
C SER A 89 -8.86 8.12 -11.75
N ILE A 90 -9.99 8.37 -12.42
CA ILE A 90 -10.46 7.57 -13.54
C ILE A 90 -9.46 7.71 -14.69
N SER A 91 -8.99 6.59 -15.22
CA SER A 91 -8.25 6.56 -16.48
C SER A 91 -9.15 6.01 -17.58
N SER A 92 -8.96 6.48 -18.81
CA SER A 92 -9.74 6.07 -19.98
C SER A 92 -8.83 5.43 -21.01
N SER A 93 -9.20 4.26 -21.50
CA SER A 93 -8.54 3.61 -22.64
C SER A 93 -9.59 3.03 -23.59
N SER A 94 -9.22 2.81 -24.85
CA SER A 94 -10.14 2.23 -25.83
C SER A 94 -9.40 1.29 -26.77
N ALA A 95 -10.02 0.16 -27.11
CA ALA A 95 -9.50 -0.80 -28.06
C ALA A 95 -10.61 -1.31 -28.99
N ILE A 96 -10.24 -1.65 -30.22
CA ILE A 96 -11.11 -2.42 -31.10
C ILE A 96 -10.84 -3.90 -30.79
N PRO A 97 -11.82 -4.68 -30.36
CA PRO A 97 -11.61 -6.09 -30.06
C PRO A 97 -11.22 -6.83 -31.34
N LEU A 98 -10.19 -7.66 -31.24
CA LEU A 98 -9.69 -8.47 -32.35
C LEU A 98 -10.15 -9.92 -32.18
N ASP A 99 -10.43 -10.60 -33.30
CA ASP A 99 -10.69 -12.04 -33.33
C ASP A 99 -9.37 -12.82 -33.22
N ASP A 100 -9.45 -14.15 -33.11
CA ASP A 100 -8.28 -15.04 -33.04
C ASP A 100 -7.37 -14.96 -34.30
N LYS A 101 -7.83 -14.27 -35.35
CA LYS A 101 -7.12 -14.06 -36.62
C LYS A 101 -6.63 -12.61 -36.75
N GLY A 102 -6.70 -11.81 -35.69
CA GLY A 102 -6.24 -10.43 -35.64
C GLY A 102 -7.14 -9.44 -36.40
N LYS A 103 -8.34 -9.83 -36.81
CA LYS A 103 -9.30 -8.95 -37.49
C LYS A 103 -10.24 -8.29 -36.50
N PRO A 104 -10.77 -7.09 -36.80
CA PRO A 104 -11.79 -6.45 -35.97
C PRO A 104 -13.01 -7.36 -35.75
N ALA A 105 -13.23 -7.78 -34.51
CA ALA A 105 -14.31 -8.69 -34.10
C ALA A 105 -15.60 -7.96 -33.71
N GLY A 106 -15.60 -6.62 -33.67
CA GLY A 106 -16.77 -5.87 -33.23
C GLY A 106 -16.51 -4.38 -33.03
N PRO A 107 -17.50 -3.66 -32.44
CA PRO A 107 -17.40 -2.23 -32.19
C PRO A 107 -16.28 -1.92 -31.17
N ARG A 108 -15.74 -0.70 -31.25
CA ARG A 108 -14.76 -0.19 -30.28
C ARG A 108 -15.31 -0.29 -28.87
N LYS A 109 -14.48 -0.75 -27.95
CA LYS A 109 -14.80 -0.85 -26.54
C LYS A 109 -13.96 0.14 -25.75
N PHE A 110 -14.59 0.79 -24.77
CA PHE A 110 -13.93 1.70 -23.85
C PHE A 110 -13.75 1.02 -22.50
N PHE A 111 -12.56 1.13 -21.94
CA PHE A 111 -12.16 0.54 -20.66
C PHE A 111 -11.76 1.65 -19.70
N GLN A 112 -12.44 1.72 -18.56
CA GLN A 112 -12.27 2.78 -17.57
C GLN A 112 -11.79 2.21 -16.22
N PRO A 113 -10.48 2.04 -16.00
CA PRO A 113 -9.97 1.60 -14.70
C PRO A 113 -9.94 2.75 -13.68
N MET A 114 -10.34 2.45 -12.44
CA MET A 114 -10.22 3.35 -11.30
C MET A 114 -9.69 2.59 -10.07
N PRO A 115 -8.49 2.92 -9.56
CA PRO A 115 -7.92 2.25 -8.39
C PRO A 115 -8.45 2.82 -7.07
N ILE A 116 -8.68 1.95 -6.10
CA ILE A 116 -9.06 2.26 -4.71
C ILE A 116 -8.13 1.46 -3.78
N SER A 117 -7.54 2.14 -2.80
CA SER A 117 -6.61 1.52 -1.86
C SER A 117 -7.06 1.71 -0.41
N PRO A 118 -7.84 0.78 0.17
CA PRO A 118 -8.17 0.81 1.59
C PRO A 118 -7.02 0.23 2.46
N ARG A 119 -6.90 0.78 3.67
CA ARG A 119 -5.99 0.35 4.74
C ARG A 119 -6.78 -0.20 5.90
N PHE A 120 -6.47 -1.42 6.30
CA PHE A 120 -7.16 -2.16 7.37
C PHE A 120 -6.32 -2.22 8.64
N SER A 121 -7.00 -2.22 9.79
CA SER A 121 -6.40 -2.52 11.10
C SER A 121 -6.51 -4.02 11.40
N ALA A 122 -5.47 -4.59 12.01
CA ALA A 122 -5.42 -6.00 12.39
C ALA A 122 -6.54 -6.45 13.35
N THR A 123 -7.12 -5.52 14.13
CA THR A 123 -8.27 -5.80 15.00
C THR A 123 -9.50 -6.32 14.25
N SER A 124 -9.62 -6.10 12.94
CA SER A 124 -10.72 -6.62 12.12
C SER A 124 -10.37 -7.83 11.26
N LEU A 125 -9.08 -8.16 11.10
CA LEU A 125 -8.62 -9.27 10.27
C LEU A 125 -8.74 -10.64 10.96
N CYS A 126 -8.93 -10.65 12.28
CA CYS A 126 -9.05 -11.88 13.09
C CYS A 126 -10.49 -12.34 13.35
N SER A 127 -11.50 -11.67 12.78
CA SER A 127 -12.92 -11.94 13.02
C SER A 127 -13.64 -12.58 11.82
N ALA A 128 -12.90 -13.09 10.83
CA ALA A 128 -13.44 -13.77 9.65
C ALA A 128 -13.24 -15.29 9.74
#